data_AF-A0A442F1G6-F1
#
_entry.id   AF-A0A442F1G6-F1
#
_cell.length_a   1.000
_cell.length_b   1.000
_cell.length_c   1.000
_cell.angle_alpha   90.00
_cell.angle_beta   90.00
_cell.angle_gamma   90.00
#
_symmetry.space_group_name_H-M   'P 1'
#
loop_
_entity.id
_entity.type
_entity.pdbx_description
1 polymer ?
#
loop_
_entity_poly.entity_id
_entity_poly.type
_entity_poly.pdbx_seq_one_letter_code
_entity_poly.pdbx_strand_id
1 'polypeptide(L)'
;MSALAFLAETARDNHANLVRLNGDVAMFAIQPINASGAPAARFLIEVTDTGDRIVAKEANAEHLPSFCPERHINFDGTFCLYWAEAEQHEITDTEAAVRWWGKLLVFLLRQRAVAALRRWPGKGEARAHGSEAARHQAVAEAAAAKLGGAFERALKEGRLTTLRRRLGGHDRLRLLLDGKRLLTVDMENGHVMTRRQGCKCDRGSGLPLVACSDHAQVFADLAAALEGWRLAEAKFFDSFKASSLKCCGTMDECPLRDLVGTELAEAA
;
A
#
# COMPACT_ATOMS: atom_id res chain seq x y z
N MET A 1 -16.08 -3.34 -26.48
CA MET A 1 -14.62 -3.52 -26.63
C MET A 1 -14.12 -4.17 -25.34
N SER A 2 -13.21 -5.14 -25.39
CA SER A 2 -12.69 -5.77 -24.16
C SER A 2 -11.70 -4.84 -23.45
N ALA A 3 -11.46 -5.08 -22.16
CA ALA A 3 -10.45 -4.35 -21.39
C ALA A 3 -9.06 -4.40 -22.05
N LEU A 4 -8.64 -5.59 -22.53
CA LEU A 4 -7.38 -5.75 -23.25
C LEU A 4 -7.33 -4.97 -24.56
N ALA A 5 -8.47 -4.79 -25.24
CA ALA A 5 -8.53 -3.98 -26.46
C ALA A 5 -8.35 -2.48 -26.15
N PHE A 6 -8.95 -1.96 -25.07
CA PHE A 6 -8.67 -0.59 -24.63
C PHE A 6 -7.21 -0.40 -24.21
N LEU A 7 -6.62 -1.38 -23.52
CA LEU A 7 -5.19 -1.35 -23.18
C LEU A 7 -4.30 -1.38 -24.42
N ALA A 8 -4.64 -2.19 -25.42
CA ALA A 8 -3.92 -2.27 -26.69
C ALA A 8 -3.99 -0.95 -27.48
N GLU A 9 -5.17 -0.33 -27.55
CA GLU A 9 -5.40 0.95 -28.22
C GLU A 9 -4.55 2.07 -27.59
N THR A 10 -4.51 2.11 -26.26
CA THR A 10 -3.83 3.16 -25.48
C THR A 10 -2.37 2.88 -25.19
N ALA A 11 -1.84 1.71 -25.57
CA ALA A 11 -0.50 1.26 -25.17
C ALA A 11 0.61 2.24 -25.55
N ARG A 12 0.62 2.71 -26.81
CA ARG A 12 1.70 3.56 -27.35
C ARG A 12 1.79 4.90 -26.62
N ASP A 13 0.65 5.52 -26.35
CA ASP A 13 0.56 6.77 -25.60
C ASP A 13 1.00 6.62 -24.14
N ASN A 14 1.09 5.39 -23.66
CA ASN A 14 1.50 5.02 -22.31
C ASN A 14 2.84 4.25 -22.28
N HIS A 15 3.73 4.52 -23.24
CA HIS A 15 5.09 3.95 -23.30
C HIS A 15 5.13 2.41 -23.33
N ALA A 16 4.08 1.79 -23.85
CA ALA A 16 3.94 0.36 -24.05
C ALA A 16 3.73 0.05 -25.54
N ASN A 17 4.17 -1.13 -25.96
CA ASN A 17 3.89 -1.66 -27.28
C ASN A 17 3.28 -3.04 -27.12
N LEU A 18 2.13 -3.27 -27.75
CA LEU A 18 1.54 -4.60 -27.82
C LEU A 18 2.47 -5.51 -28.64
N VAL A 19 2.89 -6.62 -28.03
CA VAL A 19 3.73 -7.64 -28.67
C VAL A 19 2.86 -8.76 -29.23
N ARG A 20 1.88 -9.22 -28.44
CA ARG A 20 0.90 -10.24 -28.84
C ARG A 20 -0.39 -10.07 -28.04
N LEU A 21 -1.51 -10.45 -28.64
CA LEU A 21 -2.83 -10.54 -27.99
C LEU A 21 -3.47 -11.87 -28.42
N ASN A 22 -3.73 -12.75 -27.47
CA ASN A 22 -4.28 -14.08 -27.67
C ASN A 22 -5.42 -14.32 -26.66
N GLY A 23 -6.66 -14.11 -27.11
CA GLY A 23 -7.84 -14.22 -26.24
C GLY A 23 -7.72 -13.28 -25.04
N ASP A 24 -7.74 -13.86 -23.84
CA ASP A 24 -7.71 -13.13 -22.57
C ASP A 24 -6.29 -12.83 -22.06
N VAL A 25 -5.27 -13.03 -22.90
CA VAL A 25 -3.87 -12.74 -22.55
C VAL A 25 -3.24 -11.82 -23.59
N ALA A 26 -2.68 -10.70 -23.11
CA ALA A 26 -1.89 -9.77 -23.88
C ALA A 26 -0.46 -9.74 -23.35
N MET A 27 0.52 -9.54 -24.23
CA MET A 27 1.87 -9.17 -23.80
C MET A 27 2.24 -7.80 -24.31
N PHE A 28 2.80 -7.01 -23.40
CA PHE A 28 3.26 -5.67 -23.67
C PHE A 28 4.75 -5.54 -23.37
N ALA A 29 5.44 -4.91 -24.30
CA ALA A 29 6.77 -4.40 -24.09
C ALA A 29 6.65 -2.99 -23.53
N ILE A 30 7.05 -2.78 -22.28
CA ILE A 30 6.90 -1.51 -21.57
C ILE A 30 8.26 -0.93 -21.26
N GLN A 31 8.45 0.35 -21.57
CA GLN A 31 9.66 1.07 -21.23
C GLN A 31 9.30 2.36 -20.50
N PRO A 32 9.26 2.35 -19.15
CA PRO A 32 8.98 3.55 -18.38
C PRO A 32 10.00 4.65 -18.67
N ILE A 33 9.59 5.91 -18.64
CA ILE A 33 10.50 7.05 -18.80
C ILE A 33 11.00 7.49 -17.43
N ASN A 34 12.31 7.65 -17.27
CA ASN A 34 12.87 8.21 -16.03
C ASN A 34 12.50 9.69 -15.90
N ALA A 35 12.51 10.22 -14.68
CA ALA A 35 12.40 11.68 -14.46
C ALA A 35 13.50 12.49 -15.20
N SER A 36 14.64 11.87 -15.51
CA SER A 36 15.71 12.44 -16.33
C SER A 36 15.47 12.40 -17.84
N GLY A 37 14.37 11.78 -18.31
CA GLY A 37 14.10 11.53 -19.72
C GLY A 37 14.87 10.35 -20.32
N ALA A 38 15.84 9.77 -19.60
CA ALA A 38 16.59 8.61 -20.09
C ALA A 38 15.69 7.36 -20.17
N PRO A 39 15.81 6.53 -21.23
CA PRO A 39 15.06 5.28 -21.34
C PRO A 39 15.39 4.30 -20.20
N ALA A 40 14.37 3.65 -19.65
CA ALA A 40 14.52 2.58 -18.66
C ALA A 40 14.89 1.23 -19.28
N ALA A 41 15.20 0.26 -18.41
CA ALA A 41 15.07 -1.15 -18.76
C ALA A 41 13.67 -1.43 -19.31
N ARG A 42 13.61 -2.27 -20.34
CA ARG A 42 12.37 -2.68 -20.98
C ARG A 42 11.83 -3.92 -20.26
N PHE A 43 10.59 -3.85 -19.80
CA PHE A 43 9.89 -4.98 -19.19
C PHE A 43 9.02 -5.66 -20.23
N LEU A 44 8.95 -6.99 -20.18
CA LEU A 44 7.98 -7.77 -20.91
C LEU A 44 6.88 -8.19 -19.93
N ILE A 45 5.73 -7.53 -20.01
CA ILE A 45 4.62 -7.72 -19.09
C ILE A 45 3.53 -8.54 -19.75
N GLU A 46 3.17 -9.65 -19.12
CA GLU A 46 1.96 -10.40 -19.43
C GLU A 46 0.80 -9.76 -18.67
N VAL A 47 -0.28 -9.45 -19.39
CA VAL A 47 -1.50 -8.88 -18.86
C VAL A 47 -2.63 -9.86 -19.19
N THR A 48 -3.32 -10.33 -18.17
CA THR A 48 -4.38 -11.32 -18.30
C THR A 48 -5.70 -10.74 -17.80
N ASP A 49 -6.74 -10.91 -18.59
CA ASP A 49 -8.12 -10.71 -18.17
C ASP A 49 -8.63 -11.99 -17.53
N THR A 50 -8.88 -11.97 -16.21
CA THR A 50 -9.38 -13.15 -15.49
C THR A 50 -10.91 -13.19 -15.44
N GLY A 51 -11.61 -12.32 -16.20
CA GLY A 51 -13.06 -12.11 -16.14
C GLY A 51 -13.47 -11.17 -15.02
N ASP A 52 -12.90 -11.34 -13.82
CA ASP A 52 -13.18 -10.48 -12.66
C ASP A 52 -12.28 -9.24 -12.60
N ARG A 53 -11.06 -9.33 -13.16
CA ARG A 53 -10.06 -8.27 -13.07
C ARG A 53 -8.96 -8.41 -14.12
N ILE A 54 -8.25 -7.31 -14.35
CA ILE A 54 -7.00 -7.29 -15.11
C ILE A 54 -5.82 -7.45 -14.17
N VAL A 55 -5.03 -8.50 -14.37
CA VAL A 55 -3.78 -8.77 -13.65
C VAL A 55 -2.58 -8.59 -14.58
N ALA A 56 -1.44 -8.18 -14.02
CA ALA A 56 -0.19 -8.04 -14.74
C ALA A 56 0.94 -8.75 -13.99
N LYS A 57 1.88 -9.36 -14.72
CA LYS A 57 3.12 -9.93 -14.18
C LYS A 57 4.25 -9.80 -15.19
N GLU A 58 5.49 -9.92 -14.75
CA GLU A 58 6.62 -10.06 -15.67
C GLU A 58 6.58 -11.44 -16.33
N ALA A 59 6.63 -11.49 -17.67
CA ALA A 59 6.45 -12.73 -18.43
C ALA A 59 7.56 -13.76 -18.13
N ASN A 60 8.80 -13.30 -18.10
CA ASN A 60 9.95 -14.03 -17.60
C ASN A 60 10.50 -13.19 -16.46
N ALA A 61 10.61 -13.72 -15.24
CA ALA A 61 11.11 -13.00 -14.05
C ALA A 61 12.61 -12.61 -14.20
N GLU A 62 12.89 -11.72 -15.15
CA GLU A 62 14.22 -11.28 -15.58
C GLU A 62 14.69 -10.09 -14.73
N HIS A 63 13.79 -9.16 -14.42
CA HIS A 63 14.12 -7.93 -13.70
C HIS A 63 13.51 -7.89 -12.29
N LEU A 64 12.40 -8.59 -12.09
CA LEU A 64 11.65 -8.60 -10.83
C LEU A 64 11.75 -9.98 -10.17
N PRO A 65 11.78 -10.05 -8.83
CA PRO A 65 11.70 -11.34 -8.16
C PRO A 65 10.33 -11.97 -8.44
N SER A 66 10.28 -13.30 -8.51
CA SER A 66 9.03 -14.04 -8.73
C SER A 66 7.99 -13.83 -7.61
N PHE A 67 8.44 -13.45 -6.42
CA PHE A 67 7.61 -13.16 -5.26
C PHE A 67 8.32 -12.19 -4.33
N CYS A 68 7.63 -11.16 -3.86
CA CYS A 68 8.08 -10.29 -2.77
C CYS A 68 6.94 -9.37 -2.32
N PRO A 69 6.32 -9.59 -1.15
CA PRO A 69 5.22 -8.76 -0.67
C PRO A 69 5.64 -7.30 -0.49
N GLU A 70 6.83 -7.06 0.04
CA GLU A 70 7.43 -5.72 0.20
C GLU A 70 7.72 -5.01 -1.14
N ARG A 71 7.76 -5.76 -2.25
CA ARG A 71 7.79 -5.20 -3.60
C ARG A 71 6.43 -5.29 -4.28
N HIS A 72 5.37 -5.60 -3.56
CA HIS A 72 4.01 -5.75 -4.09
C HIS A 72 3.91 -6.76 -5.25
N ILE A 73 4.67 -7.86 -5.16
CA ILE A 73 4.60 -9.00 -6.09
C ILE A 73 4.03 -10.20 -5.33
N ASN A 74 2.86 -10.65 -5.76
CA ASN A 74 2.13 -11.77 -5.20
C ASN A 74 2.84 -13.10 -5.48
N PHE A 75 2.40 -14.18 -4.82
CA PHE A 75 3.01 -15.50 -4.95
C PHE A 75 2.98 -16.07 -6.37
N ASP A 76 1.94 -15.76 -7.14
CA ASP A 76 1.79 -16.13 -8.55
C ASP A 76 2.54 -15.20 -9.51
N GLY A 77 3.36 -14.28 -8.98
CA GLY A 77 4.11 -13.28 -9.73
C GLY A 77 3.29 -12.06 -10.15
N THR A 78 1.97 -12.04 -9.88
CA THR A 78 1.13 -10.90 -10.24
C THR A 78 1.43 -9.67 -9.39
N PHE A 79 1.29 -8.50 -9.97
CA PHE A 79 1.52 -7.23 -9.29
C PHE A 79 0.29 -6.81 -8.49
N CYS A 80 0.52 -6.41 -7.24
CA CYS A 80 -0.48 -5.74 -6.43
C CYS A 80 -0.50 -4.24 -6.80
N LEU A 81 -1.20 -3.91 -7.91
CA LEU A 81 -1.27 -2.55 -8.44
C LEU A 81 -2.30 -1.67 -7.73
N TYR A 82 -3.28 -2.27 -7.04
CA TYR A 82 -4.44 -1.56 -6.52
C TYR A 82 -5.20 -2.32 -5.42
N TRP A 83 -6.17 -1.63 -4.79
CA TRP A 83 -7.10 -2.19 -3.80
C TRP A 83 -8.41 -2.58 -4.44
N ALA A 84 -8.58 -3.85 -4.81
CA ALA A 84 -9.81 -4.32 -5.49
C ALA A 84 -11.11 -3.96 -4.73
N GLU A 85 -11.04 -3.83 -3.40
CA GLU A 85 -12.19 -3.57 -2.52
C GLU A 85 -12.54 -2.08 -2.36
N ALA A 86 -11.61 -1.16 -2.68
CA ALA A 86 -11.74 0.26 -2.38
C ALA A 86 -11.62 1.16 -3.63
N GLU A 87 -11.06 0.65 -4.73
CA GLU A 87 -11.00 1.35 -6.00
C GLU A 87 -11.75 0.51 -7.06
N GLN A 88 -12.49 1.15 -7.97
CA GLN A 88 -13.07 0.44 -9.13
C GLN A 88 -11.96 0.21 -10.18
N HIS A 89 -11.90 -1.01 -10.72
CA HIS A 89 -10.82 -1.45 -11.63
C HIS A 89 -11.27 -1.91 -12.99
N GLU A 90 -12.57 -1.79 -13.29
CA GLU A 90 -13.09 -2.16 -14.58
C GLU A 90 -12.54 -1.19 -15.64
N ILE A 91 -11.99 -1.76 -16.71
CA ILE A 91 -11.54 -1.01 -17.88
C ILE A 91 -12.67 -1.05 -18.90
N THR A 92 -13.61 -0.12 -18.75
CA THR A 92 -14.80 0.00 -19.61
C THR A 92 -14.64 1.04 -20.71
N ASP A 93 -13.61 1.87 -20.63
CA ASP A 93 -13.28 2.91 -21.59
C ASP A 93 -11.77 3.21 -21.66
N THR A 94 -11.40 4.07 -22.61
CA THR A 94 -10.03 4.55 -22.84
C THR A 94 -9.45 5.28 -21.62
N GLU A 95 -10.26 6.03 -20.88
CA GLU A 95 -9.79 6.80 -19.71
C GLU A 95 -9.42 5.85 -18.56
N ALA A 96 -10.24 4.82 -18.32
CA ALA A 96 -9.96 3.75 -17.38
C ALA A 96 -8.68 2.99 -17.76
N ALA A 97 -8.46 2.73 -19.04
CA ALA A 97 -7.22 2.11 -19.53
C ALA A 97 -6.00 3.00 -19.25
N VAL A 98 -6.08 4.31 -19.49
CA VAL A 98 -5.01 5.27 -19.17
C VAL A 98 -4.72 5.30 -17.67
N ARG A 99 -5.76 5.31 -16.81
CA ARG A 99 -5.56 5.24 -15.35
C ARG A 99 -4.88 3.95 -14.94
N TRP A 100 -5.23 2.82 -15.55
CA TRP A 100 -4.58 1.53 -15.30
C TRP A 100 -3.10 1.54 -15.72
N TRP A 101 -2.79 2.07 -16.91
CA TRP A 101 -1.41 2.24 -17.37
C TRP A 101 -0.60 3.11 -16.42
N GLY A 102 -1.15 4.23 -15.95
CA GLY A 102 -0.52 5.09 -14.96
C GLY A 102 -0.12 4.33 -13.70
N LYS A 103 -1.00 3.48 -13.16
CA LYS A 103 -0.70 2.63 -12.00
C LYS A 103 0.45 1.66 -12.29
N LEU A 104 0.44 0.96 -13.43
CA LEU A 104 1.49 0.03 -13.81
C LEU A 104 2.85 0.72 -14.02
N LEU A 105 2.86 1.87 -14.71
CA LEU A 105 4.09 2.63 -14.95
C LEU A 105 4.71 3.14 -13.64
N VAL A 106 3.89 3.69 -12.73
CA VAL A 106 4.35 4.11 -11.40
C VAL A 106 4.89 2.91 -10.61
N PHE A 107 4.22 1.76 -10.66
CA PHE A 107 4.71 0.53 -10.05
C PHE A 107 6.09 0.13 -10.59
N LEU A 108 6.27 0.06 -11.91
CA LEU A 108 7.55 -0.31 -12.53
C LEU A 108 8.67 0.68 -12.22
N LEU A 109 8.37 1.98 -12.14
CA LEU A 109 9.34 2.99 -11.70
C LEU A 109 9.75 2.78 -10.23
N ARG A 110 8.78 2.48 -9.36
CA ARG A 110 9.05 2.15 -7.94
C ARG A 110 9.89 0.88 -7.81
N GLN A 111 9.61 -0.16 -8.61
CA GLN A 111 10.44 -1.38 -8.64
C GLN A 111 11.91 -1.08 -8.91
N ARG A 112 12.20 -0.13 -9.78
CA ARG A 112 13.57 0.26 -10.13
C ARG A 112 14.23 1.07 -9.02
N ALA A 113 13.48 2.01 -8.42
CA ALA A 113 13.96 2.72 -7.23
C ALA A 113 14.27 1.73 -6.10
N VAL A 114 13.43 0.73 -5.89
CA VAL A 114 13.67 -0.37 -4.94
C VAL A 114 14.93 -1.15 -5.29
N ALA A 115 15.15 -1.51 -6.55
CA ALA A 115 16.33 -2.27 -6.93
C ALA A 115 17.64 -1.55 -6.54
N ALA A 116 17.65 -0.21 -6.59
CA ALA A 116 18.78 0.61 -6.16
C ALA A 116 18.83 0.86 -4.65
N LEU A 117 17.69 1.21 -4.04
CA LEU A 117 17.60 1.64 -2.64
C LEU A 117 17.41 0.50 -1.64
N ARG A 118 17.03 -0.69 -2.14
CA ARG A 118 16.68 -1.90 -1.38
C ARG A 118 15.61 -1.69 -0.32
N ARG A 119 14.79 -0.65 -0.51
CA ARG A 119 13.69 -0.22 0.35
C ARG A 119 12.58 0.35 -0.54
N TRP A 120 11.33 0.18 -0.13
CA TRP A 120 10.20 0.72 -0.87
C TRP A 120 10.20 2.26 -0.76
N PRO A 121 10.24 2.99 -1.88
CA PRO A 121 10.26 4.45 -1.85
C PRO A 121 8.93 4.96 -1.29
N GLY A 122 9.01 5.82 -0.27
CA GLY A 122 7.84 6.38 0.40
C GLY A 122 6.98 5.29 1.05
N LYS A 123 7.46 4.67 2.15
CA LYS A 123 6.69 3.63 2.87
C LYS A 123 5.25 4.07 3.23
N GLY A 124 5.00 5.35 3.53
CA GLY A 124 3.63 5.83 3.74
C GLY A 124 2.83 6.12 2.46
N GLU A 125 3.42 5.99 1.27
CA GLU A 125 2.74 5.89 -0.03
C GLU A 125 2.69 4.44 -0.56
N ALA A 126 3.30 3.49 0.18
CA ALA A 126 3.15 2.06 -0.09
C ALA A 126 1.72 1.66 0.23
N ARG A 127 1.19 0.72 -0.56
CA ARG A 127 -0.12 0.14 -0.28
C ARG A 127 0.06 -0.90 0.81
N ALA A 128 -0.87 -0.95 1.76
CA ALA A 128 -0.84 -1.95 2.81
C ALA A 128 -0.95 -3.37 2.24
N HIS A 129 -0.37 -4.33 2.93
CA HIS A 129 -0.39 -5.73 2.52
C HIS A 129 -1.65 -6.46 3.01
N GLY A 130 -2.45 -6.94 2.07
CA GLY A 130 -3.71 -7.63 2.34
C GLY A 130 -4.90 -6.70 2.53
N SER A 131 -6.11 -7.26 2.35
CA SER A 131 -7.39 -6.54 2.36
C SER A 131 -7.67 -5.78 3.66
N GLU A 132 -7.51 -6.46 4.79
CA GLU A 132 -7.74 -5.85 6.12
C GLU A 132 -6.82 -4.65 6.38
N ALA A 133 -5.53 -4.79 6.04
CA ALA A 133 -4.57 -3.71 6.21
C ALA A 133 -4.90 -2.53 5.27
N ALA A 134 -5.29 -2.81 4.02
CA ALA A 134 -5.73 -1.81 3.05
C ALA A 134 -6.97 -1.04 3.53
N ARG A 135 -7.97 -1.74 4.08
CA ARG A 135 -9.17 -1.11 4.67
C ARG A 135 -8.81 -0.14 5.79
N HIS A 136 -7.90 -0.54 6.67
CA HIS A 136 -7.42 0.33 7.74
C HIS A 136 -6.60 1.52 7.22
N GLN A 137 -5.74 1.32 6.23
CA GLN A 137 -5.02 2.43 5.57
C GLN A 137 -6.00 3.44 4.96
N ALA A 138 -7.02 2.99 4.23
CA ALA A 138 -8.03 3.87 3.63
C ALA A 138 -8.75 4.75 4.67
N VAL A 139 -9.11 4.17 5.82
CA VAL A 139 -9.73 4.93 6.93
C VAL A 139 -8.74 5.94 7.52
N ALA A 140 -7.46 5.55 7.69
CA ALA A 140 -6.43 6.45 8.21
C ALA A 140 -6.17 7.64 7.26
N GLU A 141 -6.11 7.39 5.95
CA GLU A 141 -5.95 8.43 4.92
C GLU A 141 -7.15 9.38 4.90
N ALA A 142 -8.38 8.85 4.91
CA ALA A 142 -9.59 9.67 4.96
C ALA A 142 -9.67 10.52 6.24
N ALA A 143 -9.30 9.96 7.39
CA ALA A 143 -9.26 10.69 8.66
C ALA A 143 -8.19 11.78 8.66
N ALA A 144 -6.99 11.49 8.14
CA ALA A 144 -5.92 12.46 8.01
C ALA A 144 -6.33 13.64 7.11
N ALA A 145 -6.96 13.37 5.97
CA ALA A 145 -7.48 14.40 5.07
C ALA A 145 -8.49 15.34 5.73
N LYS A 146 -9.39 14.81 6.57
CA LYS A 146 -10.33 15.63 7.35
C LYS A 146 -9.63 16.54 8.37
N LEU A 147 -8.52 16.08 8.96
CA LEU A 147 -7.76 16.84 9.96
C LEU A 147 -6.84 17.90 9.34
N GLY A 148 -6.45 17.73 8.08
CA GLY A 148 -5.72 18.71 7.27
C GLY A 148 -4.44 18.18 6.65
N GLY A 149 -3.85 18.99 5.76
CA GLY A 149 -2.68 18.61 4.96
C GLY A 149 -1.43 18.29 5.79
N ALA A 150 -1.29 18.83 7.01
CA ALA A 150 -0.20 18.44 7.89
C ALA A 150 -0.35 17.01 8.41
N PHE A 151 -1.58 16.54 8.65
CA PHE A 151 -1.85 15.15 9.03
C PHE A 151 -1.67 14.19 7.86
N GLU A 152 -2.12 14.57 6.66
CA GLU A 152 -1.86 13.77 5.45
C GLU A 152 -0.36 13.57 5.23
N ARG A 153 0.42 14.65 5.37
CA ARG A 153 1.88 14.59 5.25
C ARG A 153 2.50 13.73 6.35
N ALA A 154 2.08 13.91 7.60
CA ALA A 154 2.60 13.13 8.72
C ALA A 154 2.28 11.63 8.60
N LEU A 155 1.13 11.27 8.02
CA LEU A 155 0.78 9.88 7.71
C LEU A 155 1.73 9.31 6.64
N LYS A 156 1.90 10.02 5.52
CA LYS A 156 2.78 9.60 4.41
C LYS A 156 4.26 9.48 4.82
N GLU A 157 4.69 10.31 5.76
CA GLU A 157 6.05 10.28 6.32
C GLU A 157 6.23 9.22 7.44
N GLY A 158 5.17 8.49 7.82
CA GLY A 158 5.24 7.49 8.89
C GLY A 158 5.43 8.08 10.29
N ARG A 159 5.09 9.36 10.49
CA ARG A 159 5.28 10.11 11.74
C ARG A 159 4.12 9.94 12.73
N LEU A 160 2.97 9.51 12.23
CA LEU A 160 1.82 9.15 13.05
C LEU A 160 1.91 7.68 13.47
N THR A 161 1.94 7.43 14.78
CA THR A 161 2.02 6.06 15.33
C THR A 161 1.08 5.87 16.50
N THR A 162 0.87 4.62 16.90
CA THR A 162 0.02 4.24 18.02
C THR A 162 0.80 3.52 19.11
N LEU A 163 0.35 3.67 20.35
CA LEU A 163 0.84 2.89 21.49
C LEU A 163 -0.32 2.43 22.35
N ARG A 164 -0.59 1.12 22.35
CA ARG A 164 -1.58 0.49 23.23
C ARG A 164 -1.03 0.35 24.64
N ARG A 165 -1.85 0.68 25.64
CA ARG A 165 -1.53 0.54 27.07
C ARG A 165 -2.78 0.08 27.82
N ARG A 166 -2.62 -0.91 28.69
CA ARG A 166 -3.63 -1.29 29.66
C ARG A 166 -3.39 -0.53 30.96
N LEU A 167 -4.39 0.21 31.45
CA LEU A 167 -4.28 0.96 32.70
C LEU A 167 -5.59 0.88 33.49
N GLY A 168 -5.52 0.37 34.72
CA GLY A 168 -6.69 0.20 35.58
C GLY A 168 -7.73 -0.76 35.00
N GLY A 169 -7.30 -1.81 34.28
CA GLY A 169 -8.19 -2.77 33.64
C GLY A 169 -8.56 -2.43 32.19
N HIS A 170 -8.57 -1.14 31.83
CA HIS A 170 -9.05 -0.65 30.53
C HIS A 170 -7.95 -0.55 29.47
N ASP A 171 -8.32 -0.84 28.22
CA ASP A 171 -7.46 -0.67 27.04
C ASP A 171 -7.49 0.75 26.50
N ARG A 172 -6.31 1.37 26.43
CA ARG A 172 -6.14 2.74 25.94
C ARG A 172 -5.18 2.76 24.76
N LEU A 173 -5.51 3.56 23.76
CA LEU A 173 -4.67 3.76 22.59
C LEU A 173 -4.19 5.20 22.53
N ARG A 174 -2.87 5.40 22.58
CA ARG A 174 -2.28 6.73 22.41
C ARG A 174 -2.00 6.96 20.94
N LEU A 175 -2.49 8.08 20.40
CA LEU A 175 -2.07 8.59 19.10
C LEU A 175 -0.83 9.48 19.31
N LEU A 176 0.23 9.18 18.57
CA LEU A 176 1.51 9.87 18.66
C LEU A 176 1.83 10.56 17.32
N LEU A 177 2.45 11.73 17.39
CA LEU A 177 3.11 12.40 16.28
C LEU A 177 4.57 12.61 16.67
N ASP A 178 5.51 12.08 15.89
CA ASP A 178 6.94 12.11 16.20
C ASP A 178 7.26 11.57 17.60
N GLY A 179 6.55 10.50 18.00
CA GLY A 179 6.65 9.89 19.33
C GLY A 179 6.00 10.70 20.46
N LYS A 180 5.52 11.93 20.21
CA LYS A 180 4.83 12.76 21.20
C LYS A 180 3.33 12.50 21.17
N ARG A 181 2.74 12.32 22.34
CA ARG A 181 1.31 12.06 22.47
C ARG A 181 0.47 13.26 22.03
N LEU A 182 -0.38 13.06 21.03
CA LEU A 182 -1.44 13.99 20.65
C LEU A 182 -2.65 13.83 21.57
N LEU A 183 -3.12 12.59 21.74
CA LEU A 183 -4.30 12.26 22.53
C LEU A 183 -4.34 10.77 22.92
N THR A 184 -5.33 10.42 23.72
CA THR A 184 -5.63 9.04 24.12
C THR A 184 -7.08 8.72 23.76
N VAL A 185 -7.28 7.56 23.15
CA VAL A 185 -8.59 6.96 22.84
C VAL A 185 -8.85 5.84 23.84
N ASP A 186 -10.07 5.82 24.37
CA ASP A 186 -10.62 4.67 25.08
C ASP A 186 -11.09 3.66 24.04
N MET A 187 -10.49 2.48 24.02
CA MET A 187 -10.79 1.45 23.02
C MET A 187 -12.11 0.73 23.27
N GLU A 188 -12.60 0.72 24.52
CA GLU A 188 -13.86 0.05 24.87
C GLU A 188 -15.05 0.86 24.34
N ASN A 189 -14.97 2.17 24.52
CA ASN A 189 -16.05 3.10 24.16
C ASN A 189 -15.83 3.82 22.83
N GLY A 190 -14.67 3.64 22.19
CA GLY A 190 -14.36 4.17 20.86
C GLY A 190 -14.25 5.69 20.76
N HIS A 191 -13.90 6.39 21.84
CA HIS A 191 -13.82 7.86 21.85
C HIS A 191 -12.55 8.40 22.47
N VAL A 192 -12.21 9.64 22.10
CA VAL A 192 -11.12 10.40 22.74
C VAL A 192 -11.47 10.65 24.22
N MET A 193 -10.55 10.35 25.13
CA MET A 193 -10.77 10.44 26.57
C MET A 193 -11.00 11.89 27.05
N THR A 194 -10.26 12.86 26.49
CA THR A 194 -10.33 14.27 26.91
C THR A 194 -10.89 15.14 25.79
N ARG A 195 -12.21 15.13 25.59
CA ARG A 195 -12.88 15.87 24.49
C ARG A 195 -12.87 17.39 24.63
N ARG A 196 -12.54 17.92 25.82
CA ARG A 196 -12.41 19.37 26.08
C ARG A 196 -11.03 19.94 25.76
N GLN A 197 -10.05 19.09 25.45
CA GLN A 197 -8.73 19.58 25.02
C GLN A 197 -8.84 20.32 23.69
N GLY A 198 -7.93 21.27 23.43
CA GLY A 198 -7.87 21.97 22.14
C GLY A 198 -7.67 21.01 20.98
N CYS A 199 -8.43 21.21 19.91
CA CYS A 199 -8.34 20.44 18.68
C CYS A 199 -6.94 20.60 18.07
N LYS A 200 -6.42 19.51 17.49
CA LYS A 200 -5.09 19.47 16.88
C LYS A 200 -5.13 19.52 15.35
N CYS A 201 -6.31 19.68 14.73
CA CYS A 201 -6.43 19.82 13.29
C CYS A 201 -5.82 21.13 12.79
N ASP A 202 -5.52 21.22 11.50
CA ASP A 202 -4.86 22.38 10.90
C ASP A 202 -5.70 23.66 10.98
N ARG A 203 -7.03 23.52 10.95
CA ARG A 203 -7.99 24.65 10.93
C ARG A 203 -8.40 25.14 12.32
N GLY A 204 -8.13 24.37 13.36
CA GLY A 204 -8.84 24.46 14.64
C GLY A 204 -7.97 24.77 15.85
N SER A 205 -6.89 25.54 15.68
CA SER A 205 -5.89 25.83 16.72
C SER A 205 -6.42 26.53 17.98
N GLY A 206 -7.72 26.85 18.08
CA GLY A 206 -8.34 27.50 19.25
C GLY A 206 -9.61 26.86 19.83
N LEU A 207 -10.24 25.87 19.17
CA LEU A 207 -11.49 25.27 19.65
C LEU A 207 -11.25 23.96 20.42
N PRO A 208 -12.01 23.66 21.48
CA PRO A 208 -12.06 22.31 22.06
C PRO A 208 -12.47 21.26 21.02
N LEU A 209 -11.95 20.03 21.10
CA LEU A 209 -12.31 18.92 20.20
C LEU A 209 -13.82 18.71 20.09
N VAL A 210 -14.55 18.83 21.19
CA VAL A 210 -16.02 18.69 21.23
C VAL A 210 -16.76 19.78 20.45
N ALA A 211 -16.13 20.92 20.20
CA ALA A 211 -16.71 22.05 19.46
C ALA A 211 -16.12 22.21 18.05
N CYS A 212 -15.17 21.35 17.68
CA CYS A 212 -14.47 21.41 16.39
C CYS A 212 -14.98 20.30 15.47
N SER A 213 -16.17 20.50 14.90
CA SER A 213 -16.83 19.52 14.01
C SER A 213 -16.95 18.12 14.66
N ASP A 214 -16.84 17.07 13.86
CA ASP A 214 -16.72 15.65 14.20
C ASP A 214 -15.29 15.23 14.57
N HIS A 215 -14.33 16.17 14.76
CA HIS A 215 -12.92 15.82 14.90
C HIS A 215 -12.61 14.91 16.09
N ALA A 216 -13.40 14.97 17.17
CA ALA A 216 -13.24 14.02 18.28
C ALA A 216 -13.39 12.55 17.80
N GLN A 217 -14.34 12.28 16.90
CA GLN A 217 -14.51 10.95 16.30
C GLN A 217 -13.44 10.68 15.26
N VAL A 218 -13.14 11.65 14.38
CA VAL A 218 -12.10 11.50 13.34
C VAL A 218 -10.73 11.12 13.96
N PHE A 219 -10.37 11.71 15.09
CA PHE A 219 -9.16 11.34 15.82
C PHE A 219 -9.21 9.93 16.43
N ALA A 220 -10.38 9.49 16.91
CA ALA A 220 -10.56 8.14 17.42
C ALA A 220 -10.43 7.12 16.28
N ASP A 221 -11.07 7.39 15.14
CA ASP A 221 -11.00 6.57 13.94
C ASP A 221 -9.57 6.49 13.39
N LEU A 222 -8.85 7.61 13.32
CA LEU A 222 -7.45 7.64 12.89
C LEU A 222 -6.57 6.76 13.78
N ALA A 223 -6.71 6.87 15.11
CA ALA A 223 -5.92 6.07 16.03
C ALA A 223 -6.25 4.57 15.89
N ALA A 224 -7.53 4.20 15.87
CA ALA A 224 -7.97 2.83 15.71
C ALA A 224 -7.53 2.24 14.36
N ALA A 225 -7.60 3.03 13.29
CA ALA A 225 -7.17 2.64 11.96
C ALA A 225 -5.66 2.41 11.87
N LEU A 226 -4.83 3.28 12.46
CA LEU A 226 -3.37 3.08 12.51
C LEU A 226 -2.99 1.80 13.28
N GLU A 227 -3.63 1.53 14.41
CA GLU A 227 -3.36 0.31 15.18
C GLU A 227 -3.86 -0.94 14.44
N GLY A 228 -5.05 -0.86 13.85
CA GLY A 228 -5.62 -1.93 13.03
C GLY A 228 -4.74 -2.24 11.82
N TRP A 229 -4.25 -1.22 11.13
CA TRP A 229 -3.31 -1.36 10.01
C TRP A 229 -2.04 -2.09 10.47
N ARG A 230 -1.40 -1.62 11.55
CA ARG A 230 -0.19 -2.23 12.10
C ARG A 230 -0.39 -3.71 12.46
N LEU A 231 -1.53 -4.04 13.08
CA LEU A 231 -1.86 -5.42 13.45
C LEU A 231 -2.16 -6.30 12.24
N ALA A 232 -2.86 -5.76 11.24
CA ALA A 232 -3.18 -6.47 10.00
C ALA A 232 -1.92 -6.76 9.17
N GLU A 233 -0.99 -5.81 9.07
CA GLU A 233 0.34 -6.00 8.46
C GLU A 233 1.12 -7.12 9.15
N ALA A 234 1.19 -7.07 10.49
CA ALA A 234 1.85 -8.12 11.26
C ALA A 234 1.22 -9.49 11.00
N LYS A 235 -0.12 -9.57 11.02
CA LYS A 235 -0.86 -10.81 10.72
C LYS A 235 -0.61 -11.30 9.29
N PHE A 236 -0.54 -10.38 8.32
CA PHE A 236 -0.23 -10.71 6.93
C PHE A 236 1.14 -11.40 6.84
N PHE A 237 2.19 -10.80 7.42
CA PHE A 237 3.52 -11.41 7.41
C PHE A 237 3.59 -12.70 8.25
N ASP A 238 2.88 -12.76 9.37
CA ASP A 238 2.77 -13.97 10.18
C ASP A 238 2.16 -15.14 9.41
N SER A 239 1.26 -14.89 8.45
CA SER A 239 0.68 -15.95 7.61
C SER A 239 1.72 -16.70 6.78
N PHE A 240 2.90 -16.10 6.53
CA PHE A 240 3.99 -16.73 5.79
C PHE A 240 4.89 -17.60 6.67
N LYS A 241 4.76 -17.57 8.01
CA LYS A 241 5.61 -18.34 8.93
C LYS A 241 5.60 -19.85 8.67
N ALA A 242 4.46 -20.41 8.27
CA ALA A 242 4.29 -21.83 7.95
C ALA A 242 4.46 -22.13 6.45
N SER A 243 4.80 -21.14 5.62
CA SER A 243 4.97 -21.30 4.18
C SER A 243 6.42 -21.60 3.82
N SER A 244 6.64 -22.23 2.66
CA SER A 244 7.97 -22.37 2.07
C SER A 244 8.50 -21.08 1.43
N LEU A 245 7.71 -19.99 1.47
CA LEU A 245 8.06 -18.73 0.84
C LEU A 245 9.16 -18.03 1.60
N LYS A 246 10.20 -17.63 0.88
CA LYS A 246 11.40 -16.99 1.44
C LYS A 246 11.54 -15.58 0.91
N CYS A 247 12.25 -14.75 1.68
CA CYS A 247 12.68 -13.45 1.24
C CYS A 247 13.55 -13.58 -0.02
N CYS A 248 13.25 -12.80 -1.06
CA CYS A 248 14.03 -12.76 -2.30
C CYS A 248 15.40 -12.06 -2.15
N GLY A 249 15.72 -11.51 -0.96
CA GLY A 249 16.99 -10.84 -0.68
C GLY A 249 17.14 -9.42 -1.26
N THR A 250 16.16 -8.93 -2.03
CA THR A 250 16.23 -7.60 -2.69
C THR A 250 15.81 -6.43 -1.80
N MET A 251 15.29 -6.71 -0.61
CA MET A 251 14.79 -5.72 0.36
C MET A 251 15.55 -5.84 1.68
N ASP A 252 16.07 -4.73 2.23
CA ASP A 252 16.87 -4.75 3.46
C ASP A 252 16.03 -5.12 4.68
N GLU A 253 14.91 -4.43 4.87
CA GLU A 253 14.03 -4.55 6.04
C GLU A 253 12.82 -5.47 5.80
N CYS A 254 12.97 -6.49 4.93
CA CYS A 254 11.86 -7.38 4.62
C CYS A 254 11.52 -8.28 5.83
N PRO A 255 10.26 -8.28 6.33
CA PRO A 255 9.87 -9.13 7.45
C PRO A 255 10.08 -10.64 7.20
N LEU A 256 10.05 -11.07 5.93
CA LEU A 256 10.32 -12.46 5.56
C LEU A 256 11.80 -12.87 5.71
N ARG A 257 12.72 -11.92 5.91
CA ARG A 257 14.15 -12.21 6.12
C ARG A 257 14.36 -12.96 7.44
N ASP A 258 13.66 -12.52 8.48
CA ASP A 258 13.79 -13.07 9.84
C ASP A 258 12.92 -14.31 10.06
N LEU A 259 12.02 -14.63 9.12
CA LEU A 259 11.22 -15.86 9.12
C LEU A 259 11.99 -17.10 8.64
N VAL A 260 13.27 -16.94 8.26
CA VAL A 260 14.21 -18.05 8.09
C VAL A 260 14.80 -18.41 9.46
N GLY A 261 14.00 -19.03 10.32
CA GLY A 261 14.35 -19.20 11.73
C GLY A 261 13.67 -20.35 12.46
N THR A 262 13.52 -21.50 11.81
CA THR A 262 13.54 -22.82 12.46
C THR A 262 14.19 -23.81 11.49
N GLU A 263 15.42 -24.19 11.83
CA GLU A 263 16.29 -25.30 11.39
C GLU A 263 16.15 -25.88 9.98
N LEU A 264 17.24 -25.75 9.21
CA LEU A 264 17.92 -26.89 8.59
C LEU A 264 19.44 -26.65 8.72
N ALA A 265 19.95 -26.92 9.93
CA ALA A 265 21.23 -27.59 10.03
C ALA A 265 20.94 -29.09 9.81
N GLU A 266 21.82 -29.77 9.07
CA GLU A 266 21.74 -31.19 8.66
C GLU A 266 20.86 -31.50 7.44
N ALA A 267 21.44 -31.39 6.25
CA ALA A 267 21.87 -32.58 5.51
C ALA A 267 22.76 -32.16 4.33
N ALA A 268 23.95 -32.76 4.32
CA ALA A 268 24.77 -32.93 3.14
C ALA A 268 24.05 -33.75 2.06
#